data_AF-A0A1G9Q970-F1
#
_entry.id   AF-A0A1G9Q970-F1
#
_cell.length_a   1.000
_cell.length_b   1.000
_cell.length_c   1.000
_cell.angle_alpha   90.00
_cell.angle_beta   90.00
_cell.angle_gamma   90.00
#
_symmetry.space_group_name_H-M   'P 1'
#
loop_
_entity.id
_entity.type
_entity.pdbx_description
1 polymer ?
#
loop_
_entity_poly.entity_id
_entity_poly.type
_entity_poly.pdbx_seq_one_letter_code
_entity_poly.pdbx_strand_id
1 'polypeptide(L)' 'MDISLIIKVAGIGLLISILNMLLEKSDRKDWASLTTLAGVIIVLGMVLTEIGDLFNAVRTMFQLY' A
#
# COMPACT_ATOMS: atom_id res chain seq x y z
N MET A 1 16.50 3.14 -8.15
CA MET A 1 15.43 2.33 -7.54
C MET A 1 15.42 2.69 -6.06
N ASP A 2 14.66 3.73 -5.76
CA ASP A 2 14.71 4.41 -4.48
C ASP A 2 14.17 3.53 -3.36
N ILE A 3 15.04 3.21 -2.41
CA ILE A 3 14.73 2.58 -1.12
C ILE A 3 13.47 3.19 -0.46
N SER A 4 13.17 4.46 -0.78
CA SER A 4 11.96 5.19 -0.43
C SER A 4 10.67 4.41 -0.63
N LEU A 5 10.54 3.59 -1.69
CA LEU A 5 9.32 2.83 -1.94
C LEU A 5 9.18 1.63 -0.99
N ILE A 6 10.28 0.91 -0.76
CA ILE A 6 10.35 -0.19 0.20
C ILE A 6 10.08 0.34 1.62
N ILE A 7 10.68 1.48 2.00
CA ILE A 7 10.46 2.12 3.31
C ILE A 7 9.00 2.57 3.46
N LYS A 8 8.38 3.13 2.42
CA LYS A 8 6.95 3.50 2.46
C LYS A 8 6.06 2.28 2.72
N VAL A 9 6.25 1.20 1.98
CA VAL A 9 5.45 -0.03 2.14
C VAL A 9 5.68 -0.65 3.52
N ALA A 10 6.93 -0.69 3.99
CA ALA A 10 7.25 -1.19 5.34
C ALA A 10 6.63 -0.33 6.45
N GLY A 11 6.65 1.00 6.31
CA GLY A 11 6.03 1.92 7.26
C GLY A 11 4.51 1.75 7.34
N ILE A 12 3.85 1.58 6.20
CA ILE A 12 2.40 1.29 6.15
C ILE A 12 2.11 -0.06 6.83
N GLY A 13 2.91 -1.09 6.53
CA GLY A 13 2.78 -2.41 7.18
C GLY A 13 2.90 -2.32 8.70
N LEU A 14 3.88 -1.58 9.21
CA LEU A 14 4.06 -1.33 10.64
C LEU A 14 2.84 -0.62 11.27
N LEU A 15 2.32 0.42 10.62
CA LEU A 15 1.13 1.14 11.10
C LEU A 15 -0.10 0.24 11.16
N ILE A 16 -0.34 -0.56 10.11
CA ILE A 16 -1.46 -1.51 10.08
C ILE A 16 -1.32 -2.54 11.21
N SER A 17 -0.12 -3.10 11.42
CA SER A 17 0.13 -4.05 12.51
C SER A 17 -0.15 -3.45 13.88
N ILE A 18 0.29 -2.20 14.13
CA ILE A 18 0.03 -1.51 15.40
C ILE A 18 -1.47 -1.28 15.59
N LEU A 19 -2.17 -0.79 14.56
CA LEU A 19 -3.63 -0.60 14.60
C LEU A 19 -4.35 -1.91 14.90
N ASN A 20 -3.99 -2.98 14.19
CA ASN A 20 -4.62 -4.28 14.37
C ASN A 20 -4.44 -4.80 15.82
N MET A 21 -3.23 -4.64 16.38
CA MET A 21 -2.93 -5.01 17.77
C MET A 21 -3.75 -4.20 18.79
N LEU A 22 -3.96 -2.90 18.54
CA LEU A 22 -4.77 -2.04 19.39
C LEU A 22 -6.26 -2.39 19.31
N LEU A 23 -6.77 -2.68 18.11
CA LEU A 23 -8.17 -3.04 17.89
C LEU A 23 -8.50 -4.40 18.51
N GLU A 24 -7.58 -5.36 18.43
CA GLU A 24 -7.73 -6.67 19.06
C GLU A 24 -7.72 -6.56 20.59
N LYS A 25 -6.87 -5.70 21.16
CA LYS A 25 -6.90 -5.37 22.60
C LYS A 25 -8.16 -4.62 23.06
N SER A 26 -8.87 -3.99 22.14
CA SER A 26 -10.09 -3.22 22.43
C SER A 26 -11.37 -4.06 22.31
N ASP A 27 -11.25 -5.39 22.19
CA ASP A 27 -12.35 -6.34 21.97
C ASP A 27 -13.13 -6.11 20.64
N ARG A 28 -12.54 -5.37 19.69
CA ARG A 28 -13.15 -5.03 18.39
C ARG A 28 -12.55 -5.86 17.25
N LYS A 29 -12.66 -7.19 17.36
CA LYS A 29 -12.07 -8.13 16.38
C LYS A 29 -12.57 -7.92 14.94
N ASP A 30 -13.82 -7.56 14.74
CA ASP A 30 -14.37 -7.31 13.40
C ASP A 30 -13.66 -6.14 12.71
N TRP A 31 -13.36 -5.08 13.46
CA TRP A 31 -12.64 -3.92 12.94
C TRP A 31 -11.17 -4.22 12.65
N ALA A 32 -10.56 -5.12 13.42
CA ALA A 32 -9.18 -5.59 13.22
C ALA A 32 -9.03 -6.26 11.86
N SER A 33 -9.95 -7.18 11.52
CA SER A 33 -10.01 -7.84 10.20
C SER A 33 -10.25 -6.86 9.05
N LEU A 34 -11.12 -5.86 9.23
CA LEU A 34 -11.34 -4.83 8.22
C LEU A 34 -10.09 -3.95 8.01
N THR A 35 -9.31 -3.71 9.07
CA THR A 35 -8.09 -2.91 9.00
C THR A 35 -6.98 -3.61 8.23
N THR A 36 -6.82 -4.93 8.39
CA THR A 36 -5.86 -5.71 7.59
C THR A 36 -6.24 -5.73 6.11
N LEU A 37 -7.53 -5.90 5.80
CA LEU A 37 -8.03 -5.84 4.44
C LEU A 37 -7.79 -4.47 3.80
N ALA A 38 -8.11 -3.38 4.51
CA ALA A 38 -7.83 -2.01 4.06
C ALA A 38 -6.32 -1.81 3.82
N GLY A 39 -5.49 -2.35 4.69
CA GLY A 39 -4.04 -2.34 4.54
C GLY A 39 -3.55 -2.98 3.24
N VAL A 40 -4.09 -4.16 2.90
CA VAL A 40 -3.79 -4.84 1.63
C VAL A 40 -4.22 -3.99 0.43
N ILE A 41 -5.42 -3.41 0.46
CA ILE A 41 -5.94 -2.56 -0.62
C ILE A 41 -5.04 -1.34 -0.85
N ILE A 42 -4.57 -0.69 0.23
CA ILE A 42 -3.67 0.47 0.13
C ILE A 42 -2.37 0.08 -0.57
N VAL A 43 -1.74 -1.03 -0.15
CA VAL A 43 -0.49 -1.50 -0.75
C VAL A 43 -0.69 -1.84 -2.23
N LEU A 44 -1.78 -2.52 -2.58
CA LEU A 44 -2.12 -2.80 -3.97
C LEU A 44 -2.30 -1.51 -4.80
N GLY A 45 -2.96 -0.49 -4.24
CA GLY A 45 -3.12 0.82 -4.89
C GLY A 45 -1.79 1.51 -5.19
N MET A 46 -0.80 1.39 -4.28
CA MET A 46 0.55 1.91 -4.53
C MET A 46 1.22 1.19 -5.70
N VAL A 47 1.11 -0.14 -5.77
CA VAL A 47 1.67 -0.92 -6.88
C VAL A 47 1.02 -0.52 -8.22
N LEU A 48 -0.29 -0.28 -8.25
CA LEU A 48 -0.98 0.18 -9.45
C LEU A 48 -0.47 1.52 -9.96
N THR A 49 -0.10 2.43 -9.06
CA THR A 49 0.44 3.75 -9.42
C THR A 49 1.80 3.59 -10.10
N GLU A 50 2.69 2.76 -9.55
CA GLU A 50 4.00 2.47 -10.15
C GLU A 50 3.88 1.78 -11.52
N ILE A 51 2.89 0.89 -11.67
CA ILE A 51 2.58 0.29 -12.98
C ILE A 51 2.11 1.38 -13.95
N GLY A 52 1.25 2.30 -13.52
CA GLY A 52 0.79 3.43 -14.33
C GLY A 52 1.96 4.33 -14.79
N ASP A 53 2.90 4.61 -13.90
CA ASP A 53 4.09 5.39 -14.21
C ASP A 53 5.00 4.68 -15.21
N LEU A 54 5.15 3.36 -15.10
CA LEU A 54 5.82 2.55 -16.12
C LEU A 54 5.11 2.62 -17.47
N PHE A 55 3.78 2.50 -17.50
CA PHE A 55 3.01 2.65 -18.74
C PHE A 55 3.17 4.05 -19.35
N ASN A 56 3.15 5.10 -18.54
CA ASN A 56 3.39 6.47 -18.98
C ASN A 56 4.81 6.65 -19.53
N ALA A 57 5.81 6.06 -18.88
CA ALA A 57 7.20 6.09 -19.35
C ALA A 57 7.33 5.39 -20.71
N VAL A 58 6.69 4.23 -20.89
CA VAL A 58 6.62 3.52 -22.17
C VAL A 58 5.93 4.39 -23.22
N ARG A 59 4.75 4.94 -22.92
CA ARG A 59 4.00 5.81 -23.84
C ARG A 59 4.82 7.03 -24.29
N THR A 60 5.58 7.61 -23.37
CA THR A 60 6.48 8.75 -23.62
C THR A 60 7.67 8.35 -24.51
N MET A 61 8.30 7.21 -24.23
CA MET A 61 9.39 6.65 -25.04
C MET A 61 8.95 6.38 -26.48
N PHE A 62 7.71 5.92 -26.68
CA PHE A 62 7.14 5.65 -27.99
C PHE A 62 6.46 6.85 -28.65
N GLN A 63 6.53 8.06 -28.05
CA GLN A 63 5.91 9.29 -28.56
C GLN A 63 4.41 9.15 -28.91
N LEU A 64 3.71 8.23 -28.25
CA LEU A 64 2.28 8.01 -28.42
C LEU A 64 1.52 9.09 -27.64
N TYR A 65 1.54 10.34 -28.11
CA TYR A 65 0.83 11.46 -27.45
C TYR A 65 -0.70 11.25 -27.46
#